data_AF-A0A818QG90-F1
#
_entry.id   AF-A0A818QG90-F1
#
_cell.length_a   1.000
_cell.length_b   1.000
_cell.length_c   1.000
_cell.angle_alpha   90.00
_cell.angle_beta   90.00
_cell.angle_gamma   90.00
#
_symmetry.space_group_name_H-M   'P 1'
#
loop_
_entity.id
_entity.type
_entity.pdbx_description
1 polymer ?
#
loop_
_entity_poly.entity_id
_entity_poly.type
_entity_poly.pdbx_seq_one_letter_code
_entity_poly.pdbx_strand_id
1 'polypeptide(L)'
;MTFGIRNIVGIHRLHAGERDYSTPLIFKTYLQWSYWKQKAFDYLIWCHLAHALDFSVALLCWLWIFPITFTEANEWHIKWVSRVFLYNIACEFIFYSFWHWMTYGRTSPYPKGPLHGKKYNSINQYEEESQHHLLREVTFTTLGWLQSAFVQCIFMWLWASGRLPYYSDFWSRPYFSMFILLSVTFWREFHFYWAS
;
A
#
# COMPACT_ATOMS: atom_id res chain seq x y z
N MET A 1 -2.36 -3.72 4.89
CA MET A 1 -2.83 -2.49 5.57
C MET A 1 -2.87 -1.36 4.56
N THR A 2 -4.05 -0.88 4.16
CA THR A 2 -4.16 0.34 3.36
C THR A 2 -4.06 1.54 4.30
N PHE A 3 -2.83 2.05 4.49
CA PHE A 3 -2.61 3.30 5.20
C PHE A 3 -2.95 4.47 4.26
N GLY A 4 -4.25 4.65 4.00
CA GLY A 4 -4.71 5.75 3.17
C GLY A 4 -4.38 7.10 3.79
N ILE A 5 -4.31 8.13 2.95
CA ILE A 5 -4.14 9.55 3.33
C ILE A 5 -5.07 9.93 4.50
N ARG A 6 -6.29 9.36 4.52
CA ARG A 6 -7.26 9.49 5.61
C ARG A 6 -6.68 9.17 7.00
N ASN A 7 -5.86 8.13 7.13
CA ASN A 7 -5.25 7.76 8.40
C ASN A 7 -4.23 8.81 8.84
N ILE A 8 -3.34 9.27 7.96
CA ILE A 8 -2.33 10.31 8.28
C ILE A 8 -3.02 11.59 8.74
N VAL A 9 -4.04 12.01 7.99
CA VAL A 9 -4.83 13.20 8.26
C VAL A 9 -5.57 13.08 9.58
N GLY A 10 -6.26 11.96 9.82
CA GLY A 10 -6.98 11.71 11.07
C GLY A 10 -6.03 11.66 12.27
N ILE A 11 -4.86 11.04 12.08
CA ILE A 11 -3.80 10.96 13.08
C ILE A 11 -3.28 12.37 13.44
N HIS A 12 -2.98 13.21 12.45
CA HIS A 12 -2.50 14.57 12.67
C HIS A 12 -3.54 15.44 13.42
N ARG A 13 -4.82 15.36 13.05
CA ARG A 13 -5.91 16.11 13.71
C ARG A 13 -6.11 15.71 15.17
N LEU A 14 -6.04 14.41 15.48
CA LEU A 14 -6.09 13.95 16.86
C LEU A 14 -4.92 14.48 17.69
N HIS A 15 -3.74 14.58 17.09
CA HIS A 15 -2.58 15.18 17.75
C HIS A 15 -2.74 16.71 17.94
N ALA A 16 -3.46 17.38 17.05
CA ALA A 16 -3.82 18.80 17.18
C ALA A 16 -4.93 19.08 18.22
N GLY A 17 -5.42 18.05 18.92
CA GLY A 17 -6.46 18.18 19.95
C GLY A 17 -7.90 18.13 19.41
N GLU A 18 -8.08 17.87 18.13
CA GLU A 18 -9.42 17.67 17.57
C GLU A 18 -10.00 16.34 18.05
N ARG A 19 -11.26 16.36 18.50
CA ARG A 19 -11.93 15.15 19.01
C ARG A 19 -12.41 14.22 17.89
N ASP A 20 -12.59 14.74 16.68
CA ASP A 20 -13.23 14.04 15.58
C ASP A 20 -12.31 13.85 14.37
N TYR A 21 -11.80 12.63 14.22
CA TYR A 21 -10.87 12.22 13.17
C TYR A 21 -11.57 11.70 11.90
N SER A 22 -12.89 11.57 11.96
CA SER A 22 -13.70 10.99 10.89
C SER A 22 -14.01 11.99 9.78
N THR A 23 -13.93 13.29 10.07
CA THR A 23 -14.12 14.37 9.09
C THR A 23 -12.96 14.44 8.08
N PRO A 24 -13.24 14.53 6.77
CA PRO A 24 -12.26 14.95 5.76
C PRO A 24 -11.74 16.36 6.07
N LEU A 25 -10.46 16.63 5.75
CA LEU A 25 -9.84 17.97 5.92
C LEU A 25 -10.63 19.08 5.22
N ILE A 26 -11.16 18.77 4.04
CA ILE A 26 -11.78 19.76 3.14
C ILE A 26 -13.27 19.95 3.48
N PHE A 27 -13.93 18.95 4.06
CA PHE A 27 -15.38 18.92 4.22
C PHE A 27 -15.79 18.94 5.69
N LYS A 28 -15.82 20.13 6.31
CA LYS A 28 -16.25 20.32 7.71
C LYS A 28 -17.68 19.83 7.98
N THR A 29 -18.54 19.81 6.95
CA THR A 29 -19.94 19.37 7.06
C THR A 29 -20.11 17.85 6.87
N TYR A 30 -19.03 17.10 6.66
CA TYR A 30 -19.11 15.65 6.34
C TYR A 30 -19.93 14.85 7.36
N LEU A 31 -19.80 15.15 8.65
CA LEU A 31 -20.56 14.49 9.73
C LEU A 31 -22.07 14.71 9.63
N GLN A 32 -22.49 15.82 9.03
CA GLN A 32 -23.90 16.17 8.83
C GLN A 32 -24.48 15.48 7.59
N TRP A 33 -23.65 14.83 6.77
CA TRP A 33 -24.12 14.12 5.59
C TRP A 33 -24.84 12.84 5.99
N SER A 34 -25.83 12.44 5.20
CA SER A 34 -26.49 11.15 5.39
C SER A 34 -25.48 10.00 5.23
N TYR A 35 -25.76 8.87 5.89
CA TYR A 35 -24.93 7.67 5.83
C TYR A 35 -24.50 7.31 4.39
N TRP A 36 -25.44 7.28 3.45
CA TRP A 36 -25.16 6.94 2.05
C TRP A 36 -24.29 7.98 1.33
N LYS A 37 -24.41 9.27 1.66
CA LYS A 37 -23.54 10.31 1.11
C LYS A 37 -22.11 10.16 1.63
N GLN A 38 -21.95 9.86 2.92
CA GLN A 38 -20.63 9.58 3.51
C GLN A 38 -19.99 8.35 2.85
N LYS A 39 -20.73 7.25 2.71
CA LYS A 39 -20.24 6.04 2.04
C LYS A 39 -19.87 6.26 0.58
N ALA A 40 -20.70 6.98 -0.18
CA ALA A 40 -20.40 7.32 -1.56
C ALA A 40 -19.12 8.15 -1.66
N PHE A 41 -18.91 9.12 -0.77
CA PHE A 41 -17.69 9.93 -0.75
C PHE A 41 -16.45 9.13 -0.35
N ASP A 42 -16.55 8.32 0.71
CA ASP A 42 -15.48 7.43 1.14
C ASP A 42 -15.01 6.53 -0.02
N TYR A 43 -15.95 5.99 -0.79
CA TYR A 43 -15.66 5.12 -1.92
C TYR A 43 -15.16 5.87 -3.17
N LEU A 44 -15.81 6.96 -3.56
CA LEU A 44 -15.49 7.66 -4.81
C LEU A 44 -14.25 8.54 -4.70
N ILE A 45 -13.97 9.11 -3.52
CA ILE A 45 -12.89 10.07 -3.34
C ILE A 45 -11.76 9.48 -2.49
N TRP A 46 -12.06 9.03 -1.27
CA TRP A 46 -10.99 8.61 -0.35
C TRP A 46 -10.27 7.36 -0.80
N CYS A 47 -11.02 6.37 -1.27
CA CYS A 47 -10.47 5.17 -1.87
C CYS A 47 -9.50 5.54 -3.00
N HIS A 48 -9.96 6.36 -3.94
CA HIS A 48 -9.19 6.76 -5.12
C HIS A 48 -7.94 7.57 -4.76
N LEU A 49 -8.01 8.45 -3.76
CA LEU A 49 -6.84 9.18 -3.25
C LEU A 49 -5.80 8.24 -2.61
N ALA A 50 -6.26 7.23 -1.86
CA ALA A 50 -5.35 6.22 -1.31
C ALA A 50 -4.69 5.42 -2.44
N HIS A 51 -5.46 4.97 -3.42
CA HIS A 51 -4.93 4.26 -4.58
C HIS A 51 -4.02 5.12 -5.46
N ALA A 52 -4.24 6.44 -5.53
CA ALA A 52 -3.38 7.35 -6.27
C ALA A 52 -1.96 7.39 -5.67
N LEU A 53 -1.83 7.27 -4.34
CA LEU A 53 -0.52 7.15 -3.70
C LEU A 53 0.17 5.84 -4.09
N ASP A 54 -0.53 4.71 -3.98
CA ASP A 54 0.00 3.40 -4.35
C ASP A 54 0.40 3.36 -5.84
N PHE A 55 -0.44 3.94 -6.70
CA PHE A 55 -0.17 4.10 -8.13
C PHE A 55 1.05 4.98 -8.38
N SER A 56 1.19 6.09 -7.67
CA SER A 56 2.33 7.00 -7.81
C SER A 56 3.64 6.30 -7.45
N VAL A 57 3.64 5.50 -6.37
CA VAL A 57 4.80 4.67 -6.00
C VAL A 57 5.09 3.66 -7.11
N ALA A 58 4.09 2.90 -7.58
CA ALA A 58 4.26 1.94 -8.66
C ALA A 58 4.76 2.58 -9.98
N LEU A 59 4.27 3.78 -10.31
CA LEU A 59 4.69 4.54 -11.47
C LEU A 59 6.15 5.00 -11.34
N LEU A 60 6.57 5.47 -10.16
CA LEU A 60 7.96 5.80 -9.88
C LEU A 60 8.86 4.55 -9.96
N CYS A 61 8.40 3.40 -9.45
CA CYS A 61 9.10 2.12 -9.63
C CYS A 61 9.30 1.82 -11.12
N TRP A 62 8.24 1.97 -11.91
CA TRP A 62 8.28 1.73 -13.35
C TRP A 62 9.21 2.70 -14.06
N LEU A 63 9.18 3.99 -13.73
CA LEU A 63 10.05 4.99 -14.37
C LEU A 63 11.54 4.79 -14.05
N TRP A 64 11.87 4.29 -12.85
CA TRP A 64 13.26 4.21 -12.39
C TRP A 64 13.88 2.82 -12.51
N ILE A 65 13.20 1.78 -12.03
CA ILE A 65 13.76 0.42 -11.99
C ILE A 65 13.61 -0.26 -13.34
N PHE A 66 12.44 -0.11 -13.99
CA PHE A 66 12.12 -0.87 -15.19
C PHE A 66 13.12 -0.63 -16.35
N PRO A 67 13.52 0.60 -16.71
CA PRO A 67 14.46 0.81 -17.81
C PRO A 67 15.84 0.19 -17.55
N ILE A 68 16.24 0.10 -16.28
CA ILE A 68 17.54 -0.43 -15.85
C ILE A 68 17.52 -1.97 -15.89
N THR A 69 16.45 -2.60 -15.40
CA THR A 69 16.39 -4.06 -15.26
C THR A 69 15.80 -4.76 -16.49
N PHE A 70 14.92 -4.10 -17.25
CA PHE A 70 14.22 -4.73 -18.36
C PHE A 70 15.13 -5.11 -19.53
N THR A 71 16.15 -4.29 -19.83
CA THR A 71 17.13 -4.58 -20.89
C THR A 71 17.99 -5.80 -20.55
N GLU A 72 18.33 -6.00 -19.27
CA GLU A 72 19.04 -7.19 -18.78
C GLU A 72 18.10 -8.41 -18.67
N ALA A 73 16.79 -8.21 -18.57
CA ALA A 73 15.82 -9.27 -18.31
C ALA A 73 15.58 -10.26 -19.47
N ASN A 74 16.15 -10.03 -20.67
CA ASN A 74 16.07 -11.00 -21.76
C ASN A 74 16.77 -12.33 -21.39
N GLU A 75 17.82 -12.27 -20.57
CA GLU A 75 18.54 -13.43 -20.06
C GLU A 75 18.33 -13.59 -18.55
N TRP A 76 18.02 -14.80 -18.09
CA TRP A 76 17.78 -15.03 -16.67
C TRP A 76 19.11 -15.14 -15.92
N HIS A 77 19.48 -14.11 -15.16
CA HIS A 77 20.69 -14.13 -14.35
C HIS A 77 20.54 -13.38 -13.02
N ILE A 78 21.31 -13.79 -12.01
CA ILE A 78 21.16 -13.32 -10.62
C ILE A 78 21.33 -11.80 -10.44
N LYS A 79 22.10 -11.14 -11.31
CA LYS A 79 22.40 -9.70 -11.17
C LYS A 79 21.16 -8.81 -11.25
N TRP A 80 20.30 -8.93 -12.27
CA TRP A 80 19.08 -8.12 -12.36
C TRP A 80 17.97 -8.63 -11.43
N VAL A 81 17.88 -9.96 -11.25
CA VAL A 81 16.91 -10.57 -10.32
C VAL A 81 17.14 -10.05 -8.90
N SER A 82 18.38 -10.08 -8.42
CA SER A 82 18.70 -9.58 -7.07
C SER A 82 18.39 -8.09 -6.90
N ARG A 83 18.55 -7.26 -7.95
CA ARG A 83 18.14 -5.84 -7.90
C ARG A 83 16.62 -5.70 -7.68
N VAL A 84 15.80 -6.51 -8.35
CA VAL A 84 14.33 -6.49 -8.16
C VAL A 84 13.95 -6.93 -6.75
N PHE A 85 14.59 -7.98 -6.23
CA PHE A 85 14.36 -8.46 -4.87
C PHE A 85 14.80 -7.44 -3.82
N LEU A 86 16.02 -6.91 -3.93
CA LEU A 86 16.54 -5.88 -3.02
C LEU A 86 15.69 -4.62 -3.05
N TYR A 87 15.17 -4.23 -4.21
CA TYR A 87 14.24 -3.12 -4.32
C TYR A 87 12.95 -3.36 -3.54
N ASN A 88 12.29 -4.51 -3.75
CA ASN A 88 11.05 -4.86 -3.04
C ASN A 88 11.27 -4.96 -1.52
N ILE A 89 12.38 -5.58 -1.08
CA ILE A 89 12.78 -5.64 0.33
C ILE A 89 13.05 -4.24 0.88
N ALA A 90 13.74 -3.38 0.14
CA ALA A 90 13.96 -2.00 0.54
C ALA A 90 12.64 -1.23 0.68
N CYS A 91 11.68 -1.43 -0.24
CA CYS A 91 10.35 -0.85 -0.13
C CYS A 91 9.62 -1.34 1.13
N GLU A 92 9.70 -2.62 1.47
CA GLU A 92 9.19 -3.16 2.73
C GLU A 92 9.85 -2.46 3.92
N PHE A 93 11.17 -2.51 4.04
CA PHE A 93 11.86 -1.97 5.20
C PHE A 93 11.77 -0.45 5.33
N ILE A 94 11.65 0.29 4.22
CA ILE A 94 11.48 1.74 4.25
C ILE A 94 10.02 2.07 4.51
N PHE A 95 9.11 1.71 3.61
CA PHE A 95 7.72 2.16 3.70
C PHE A 95 6.95 1.40 4.78
N TYR A 96 6.97 0.06 4.77
CA TYR A 96 6.20 -0.73 5.72
C TYR A 96 6.69 -0.53 7.15
N SER A 97 8.01 -0.56 7.38
CA SER A 97 8.56 -0.31 8.72
C SER A 97 8.39 1.14 9.15
N PHE A 98 8.50 2.12 8.25
CA PHE A 98 8.20 3.51 8.59
C PHE A 98 6.75 3.66 9.07
N TRP A 99 5.78 3.11 8.33
CA TRP A 99 4.37 3.15 8.72
C TRP A 99 4.14 2.40 10.04
N HIS A 100 4.80 1.26 10.24
CA HIS A 100 4.72 0.49 11.48
C HIS A 100 5.33 1.23 12.67
N TRP A 101 6.51 1.82 12.53
CA TRP A 101 7.13 2.62 13.57
C TRP A 101 6.28 3.85 13.87
N MET A 102 5.86 4.59 12.84
CA MET A 102 5.07 5.79 13.00
C MET A 102 3.76 5.48 13.73
N THR A 103 3.10 4.37 13.41
CA THR A 103 1.84 4.03 14.08
C THR A 103 2.06 3.27 15.40
N TYR A 104 2.81 2.18 15.43
CA TYR A 104 2.93 1.29 16.60
C TYR A 104 4.18 1.52 17.47
N GLY A 105 5.20 2.22 16.98
CA GLY A 105 6.47 2.39 17.69
C GLY A 105 6.34 3.25 18.96
N ARG A 106 6.79 2.75 20.11
CA ARG A 106 6.76 3.49 21.41
C ARG A 106 7.51 4.84 21.37
N THR A 107 8.47 4.97 20.46
CA THR A 107 9.25 6.21 20.24
C THR A 107 8.53 7.20 19.33
N SER A 108 7.50 6.77 18.60
CA SER A 108 6.64 7.67 17.82
C SER A 108 5.69 8.44 18.76
N PRO A 109 5.35 9.71 18.43
CA PRO A 109 4.37 10.49 19.21
C PRO A 109 2.94 9.94 19.12
N TYR A 110 2.62 9.20 18.05
CA TYR A 110 1.25 8.81 17.73
C TYR A 110 0.62 7.76 18.68
N PRO A 111 1.30 6.66 19.06
CA PRO A 111 0.73 5.68 19.99
C PRO A 111 0.57 6.19 21.43
N LYS A 112 1.16 7.35 21.80
CA LYS A 112 0.99 7.98 23.12
C LYS A 112 -0.21 8.94 23.20
N GLY A 113 -0.86 9.21 22.08
CA GLY A 113 -1.93 10.20 21.98
C GLY A 113 -3.35 9.63 22.14
N PRO A 114 -4.39 10.42 21.79
CA PRO A 114 -5.80 10.04 21.87
C PRO A 114 -6.19 8.80 21.04
N LEU A 115 -5.29 8.35 20.15
CA LEU A 115 -5.43 7.14 19.35
C LEU A 115 -5.20 5.85 20.14
N HIS A 116 -4.49 5.91 21.27
CA HIS A 116 -4.09 4.74 22.02
C HIS A 116 -5.30 3.85 22.37
N GLY A 117 -6.33 4.44 23.00
CA GLY A 117 -7.53 3.69 23.37
C GLY A 117 -8.51 3.39 22.23
N LYS A 118 -8.27 3.91 21.01
CA LYS A 118 -9.19 3.74 19.86
C LYS A 118 -8.68 2.74 18.82
N LYS A 119 -7.36 2.70 18.60
CA LYS A 119 -6.74 1.85 17.57
C LYS A 119 -6.11 0.59 18.16
N TYR A 120 -5.60 0.67 19.39
CA TYR A 120 -4.89 -0.43 20.02
C TYR A 120 -5.91 -1.15 20.90
N ASN A 121 -6.11 -2.43 20.61
CA ASN A 121 -6.87 -3.29 21.51
C ASN A 121 -6.20 -3.24 22.89
N SER A 122 -6.98 -3.24 23.97
CA SER A 122 -6.43 -3.23 25.34
C SER A 122 -5.55 -4.44 25.61
N ILE A 123 -5.78 -5.53 24.86
CA ILE A 123 -4.87 -6.66 24.71
C ILE A 123 -3.90 -6.30 23.59
N ASN A 124 -2.79 -5.68 23.95
CA ASN A 124 -1.81 -5.19 23.01
C ASN A 124 -1.11 -6.38 22.33
N GLN A 125 -1.36 -6.60 21.03
CA GLN A 125 -0.78 -7.70 20.22
C GLN A 125 0.76 -7.65 20.10
N TYR A 126 1.36 -6.60 20.66
CA TYR A 126 2.78 -6.31 20.67
C TYR A 126 3.39 -6.45 22.08
N GLU A 127 2.64 -6.92 23.08
CA GLU A 127 3.18 -7.31 24.39
C GLU A 127 3.89 -8.66 24.32
N GLU A 128 4.85 -8.91 25.22
CA GLU A 128 5.77 -10.07 25.20
C GLU A 128 5.05 -11.41 25.03
N GLU A 129 3.91 -11.62 25.69
CA GLU A 129 3.12 -12.86 25.59
C GLU A 129 2.43 -13.06 24.22
N SER A 130 2.33 -12.00 23.41
CA SER A 130 1.64 -11.99 22.11
C SER A 130 2.57 -11.85 20.90
N GLN A 131 3.89 -11.79 21.11
CA GLN A 131 4.89 -11.58 20.04
C GLN A 131 4.85 -12.60 18.89
N HIS A 132 4.29 -13.80 19.13
CA HIS A 132 4.07 -14.79 18.08
C HIS A 132 3.19 -14.25 16.93
N HIS A 133 2.23 -13.39 17.22
CA HIS A 133 1.38 -12.77 16.19
C HIS A 133 2.16 -11.77 15.35
N LEU A 134 3.00 -10.95 15.98
CA LEU A 134 3.84 -9.98 15.28
C LEU A 134 4.86 -10.65 14.37
N LEU A 135 5.59 -11.65 14.87
CA LEU A 135 6.57 -12.36 14.06
C LEU A 135 5.90 -13.03 12.86
N ARG A 136 4.72 -13.62 13.07
CA ARG A 136 3.90 -14.20 12.00
C ARG A 136 3.50 -13.16 10.96
N GLU A 137 3.04 -11.99 11.38
CA GLU A 137 2.65 -10.89 10.47
C GLU A 137 3.82 -10.34 9.66
N VAL A 138 4.97 -10.12 10.31
CA VAL A 138 6.21 -9.74 9.62
C VAL A 138 6.58 -10.81 8.60
N THR A 139 6.62 -12.08 9.02
CA THR A 139 6.96 -13.21 8.14
C THR A 139 6.06 -13.27 6.91
N PHE A 140 4.73 -13.22 7.09
CA PHE A 140 3.80 -13.27 5.95
C PHE A 140 3.87 -12.02 5.07
N THR A 141 4.13 -10.85 5.66
CA THR A 141 4.34 -9.62 4.90
C THR A 141 5.57 -9.75 4.02
N THR A 142 6.70 -10.18 4.58
CA THR A 142 7.95 -10.39 3.83
C THR A 142 7.77 -11.44 2.76
N LEU A 143 7.11 -12.57 3.05
CA LEU A 143 6.79 -13.58 2.04
C LEU A 143 5.93 -13.00 0.90
N GLY A 144 4.98 -12.13 1.20
CA GLY A 144 4.19 -11.41 0.20
C GLY A 144 5.05 -10.53 -0.72
N TRP A 145 6.01 -9.77 -0.15
CA TRP A 145 6.95 -8.97 -0.94
C TRP A 145 7.88 -9.83 -1.80
N LEU A 146 8.38 -10.95 -1.26
CA LEU A 146 9.21 -11.89 -2.01
C LEU A 146 8.43 -12.57 -3.13
N GLN A 147 7.18 -12.96 -2.89
CA GLN A 147 6.29 -13.51 -3.91
C GLN A 147 6.03 -12.47 -5.02
N SER A 148 5.77 -11.21 -4.65
CA SER A 148 5.60 -10.11 -5.61
C SER A 148 6.85 -9.92 -6.48
N ALA A 149 8.04 -9.88 -5.85
CA ALA A 149 9.31 -9.76 -6.56
C ALA A 149 9.57 -10.93 -7.51
N PHE A 150 9.25 -12.17 -7.09
CA PHE A 150 9.37 -13.36 -7.91
C PHE A 150 8.47 -13.31 -9.14
N VAL A 151 7.18 -12.98 -8.95
CA VAL A 151 6.21 -12.82 -10.04
C VAL A 151 6.67 -11.71 -11.00
N GLN A 152 7.13 -10.58 -10.47
CA GLN A 152 7.68 -9.49 -11.27
C GLN A 152 8.85 -9.97 -12.14
N CYS A 153 9.81 -10.73 -11.58
CA CYS A 153 10.93 -11.27 -12.35
C CYS A 153 10.48 -12.19 -13.48
N ILE A 154 9.54 -13.11 -13.20
CA ILE A 154 9.00 -14.01 -14.24
C ILE A 154 8.40 -13.20 -15.39
N PHE A 155 7.50 -12.26 -15.10
CA PHE A 155 6.82 -11.50 -16.14
C PHE A 155 7.79 -10.61 -16.92
N MET A 156 8.73 -9.95 -16.24
CA MET A 156 9.76 -9.16 -16.92
C MET A 156 10.60 -10.01 -17.88
N TRP A 157 11.01 -11.21 -17.47
CA TRP A 157 11.75 -12.13 -18.35
C TRP A 157 10.91 -12.62 -19.53
N LEU A 158 9.65 -12.99 -19.30
CA LEU A 158 8.75 -13.42 -20.38
C LEU A 158 8.49 -12.30 -21.40
N TRP A 159 8.34 -11.07 -20.92
CA TRP A 159 8.15 -9.89 -21.77
C TRP A 159 9.43 -9.52 -22.55
N ALA A 160 10.57 -9.42 -21.86
CA ALA A 160 11.83 -9.03 -22.48
C ALA A 160 12.33 -10.06 -23.51
N SER A 161 12.03 -11.35 -23.28
CA SER A 161 12.39 -12.42 -24.20
C SER A 161 11.38 -12.70 -25.32
N GLY A 162 10.31 -11.91 -25.41
CA GLY A 162 9.28 -12.05 -26.44
C GLY A 162 8.42 -13.32 -26.32
N ARG A 163 8.50 -14.04 -25.20
CA ARG A 163 7.68 -15.24 -24.93
C ARG A 163 6.23 -14.88 -24.57
N LEU A 164 6.03 -13.70 -24.00
CA LEU A 164 4.72 -13.16 -23.68
C LEU A 164 4.60 -11.76 -24.30
N PRO A 165 3.61 -11.51 -25.16
CA PRO A 165 3.39 -10.17 -25.69
C PRO A 165 3.07 -9.20 -24.55
N TYR A 166 3.63 -8.00 -24.64
CA TYR A 166 3.29 -6.88 -23.77
C TYR A 166 3.17 -5.60 -24.59
N TYR A 167 2.42 -4.63 -24.08
CA TYR A 167 2.39 -3.29 -24.66
C TYR A 167 3.44 -2.44 -23.93
N SER A 168 4.39 -1.89 -24.68
CA SER A 168 5.44 -1.02 -24.15
C SER A 168 4.98 0.40 -23.87
N ASP A 169 3.94 0.84 -24.58
CA ASP A 169 3.30 2.14 -24.39
C ASP A 169 1.92 1.97 -23.74
N PHE A 170 1.77 2.55 -22.55
CA PHE A 170 0.51 2.56 -21.81
C PHE A 170 -0.64 3.16 -22.63
N TRP A 171 -0.34 4.19 -23.44
CA TRP A 171 -1.32 4.93 -24.23
C TRP A 171 -1.69 4.26 -25.55
N SER A 172 -1.03 3.17 -25.92
CA SER A 172 -1.40 2.38 -27.09
C SER A 172 -2.78 1.73 -26.96
N ARG A 173 -3.25 1.49 -25.72
CA ARG A 173 -4.56 0.89 -25.40
C ARG A 173 -5.20 1.53 -24.16
N PRO A 174 -5.52 2.83 -24.20
CA PRO A 174 -5.80 3.61 -22.99
C PRO A 174 -7.01 3.08 -22.21
N TYR A 175 -8.08 2.64 -22.88
CA TYR A 175 -9.25 2.08 -22.21
C TYR A 175 -8.95 0.77 -21.49
N PHE A 176 -8.18 -0.12 -22.12
CA PHE A 176 -7.79 -1.40 -21.50
C PHE A 176 -6.82 -1.17 -20.34
N SER A 177 -5.83 -0.31 -20.52
CA SER A 177 -4.87 0.08 -19.48
C SER A 177 -5.58 0.67 -18.26
N MET A 178 -6.52 1.60 -18.48
CA MET A 178 -7.35 2.17 -17.40
C MET A 178 -8.25 1.12 -16.75
N PHE A 179 -8.86 0.22 -17.52
CA PHE A 179 -9.69 -0.86 -16.97
C PHE A 179 -8.88 -1.81 -16.08
N ILE A 180 -7.69 -2.24 -16.51
CA ILE A 180 -6.81 -3.09 -15.70
C ILE A 180 -6.36 -2.35 -14.45
N LEU A 181 -5.96 -1.08 -14.57
CA LEU A 181 -5.57 -0.25 -13.44
C LEU A 181 -6.69 -0.19 -12.38
N LEU A 182 -7.90 0.16 -12.81
CA LEU A 182 -9.07 0.22 -11.96
C LEU A 182 -9.41 -1.15 -11.37
N SER A 183 -9.31 -2.22 -12.16
CA SER A 183 -9.62 -3.58 -11.69
C SER A 183 -8.68 -4.05 -10.60
N VAL A 184 -7.37 -3.79 -10.72
CA VAL A 184 -6.38 -4.12 -9.68
C VAL A 184 -6.67 -3.35 -8.40
N THR A 185 -6.97 -2.05 -8.54
CA THR A 185 -7.41 -1.17 -7.46
C THR A 185 -8.66 -1.71 -6.75
N PHE A 186 -9.72 -2.04 -7.50
CA PHE A 186 -10.97 -2.54 -6.94
C PHE A 186 -10.85 -3.95 -6.34
N TRP A 187 -10.10 -4.84 -6.99
CA TRP A 187 -9.88 -6.21 -6.51
C TRP A 187 -9.29 -6.21 -5.10
N ARG A 188 -8.34 -5.32 -4.84
CA ARG A 188 -7.73 -5.17 -3.53
C ARG A 188 -8.76 -4.82 -2.45
N GLU A 189 -9.59 -3.81 -2.70
CA GLU A 189 -10.58 -3.35 -1.72
C GLU A 189 -11.68 -4.39 -1.50
N PHE A 190 -12.11 -5.09 -2.57
CA PHE A 190 -13.03 -6.22 -2.45
C PHE A 190 -12.42 -7.32 -1.57
N HIS A 191 -11.16 -7.71 -1.82
CA HIS A 191 -10.49 -8.74 -1.03
C HIS A 191 -10.44 -8.39 0.46
N PHE A 192 -10.13 -7.14 0.82
CA PHE A 192 -10.12 -6.72 2.22
C PHE A 192 -11.53 -6.62 2.83
N TYR A 193 -12.54 -6.23 2.06
CA TYR A 193 -13.92 -6.11 2.57
C TYR A 193 -14.57 -7.47 2.90
N TRP A 194 -14.21 -8.54 2.17
CA TRP A 194 -14.81 -9.87 2.38
C TRP A 194 -13.94 -10.82 3.23
N ALA A 195 -12.66 -10.49 3.43
CA ALA A 195 -11.76 -11.25 4.29
C ALA A 195 -11.62 -10.67 5.71
N SER A 196 -12.37 -9.62 6.05
CA SER A 196 -12.46 -9.04 7.40
C SER A 196 -13.86 -9.21 7.99
#